data_AF-A0A9Q2QBR4-F1
#
_entry.id   AF-A0A9Q2QBR4-F1
#
_cell.length_a   1.000
_cell.length_b   1.000
_cell.length_c   1.000
_cell.angle_alpha   90.00
_cell.angle_beta   90.00
_cell.angle_gamma   90.00
#
_symmetry.space_group_name_H-M   'P 1'
#
loop_
_entity.id
_entity.type
_entity.pdbx_description
1 polymer ?
#
loop_
_entity_poly.entity_id
_entity_poly.type
_entity_poly.pdbx_seq_one_letter_code
_entity_poly.pdbx_strand_id
1 'polypeptide(L)'
;MTTNNHPAHGPVSLDRLHQIRETLSKASAQSDGGNLGYAMADAVKVIDEVLASVAREQVRREHAAWSQATFGDVGPVGPLKHLSKEALETAAEPGNLSEWADMRFLLWDAQSRAGISDEQITQAMIEKLAINKVRQWPEPKDGEPRQHIKTSHQRVLERKK
;
A
#
# COMPACT_ATOMS: atom_id res chain seq x y z
N MET A 1 46.85 4.84 3.45
CA MET A 1 45.53 5.44 3.20
C MET A 1 44.52 4.68 4.06
N THR A 2 43.94 5.32 5.07
CA THR A 2 42.88 4.73 5.90
C THR A 2 41.57 4.76 5.12
N THR A 3 41.06 3.61 4.71
CA THR A 3 39.70 3.50 4.18
C THR A 3 38.73 3.77 5.33
N ASN A 4 38.15 4.98 5.34
CA ASN A 4 37.17 5.34 6.36
C ASN A 4 35.88 4.58 6.05
N ASN A 5 35.64 3.45 6.72
CA ASN A 5 34.41 2.65 6.63
C ASN A 5 33.21 3.33 7.31
N HIS A 6 33.16 4.66 7.30
CA HIS A 6 32.09 5.39 7.95
C HIS A 6 30.76 5.08 7.23
N PRO A 7 29.72 4.61 7.94
CA PRO A 7 28.46 4.17 7.31
C PRO A 7 27.68 5.25 6.56
N ALA A 8 28.15 6.50 6.58
CA ALA A 8 27.57 7.62 5.84
C ALA A 8 27.99 7.66 4.36
N HIS A 9 28.91 6.80 3.91
CA HIS A 9 29.39 6.77 2.53
C HIS A 9 28.68 5.73 1.64
N GLY A 10 27.65 5.04 2.15
CA GLY A 10 26.82 4.10 1.40
C GLY A 10 25.32 4.37 1.53
N PRO A 11 24.46 3.60 0.83
CA PRO A 11 23.00 3.69 0.98
C PRO A 11 22.56 3.51 2.43
N VAL A 12 21.50 4.21 2.84
CA VAL A 12 20.97 4.11 4.20
C VAL A 12 20.25 2.78 4.36
N SER A 13 20.81 1.88 5.18
CA SER A 13 20.16 0.59 5.51
C SER A 13 18.95 0.77 6.43
N LEU A 14 18.12 -0.27 6.56
CA LEU A 14 16.97 -0.28 7.49
C LEU A 14 17.42 -0.04 8.93
N ASP A 15 18.48 -0.71 9.38
CA ASP A 15 19.06 -0.48 10.71
C ASP A 15 19.54 0.96 10.89
N ARG A 16 20.11 1.55 9.83
CA ARG A 16 20.53 2.95 9.85
C ARG A 16 19.33 3.90 9.91
N LEU A 17 18.22 3.61 9.24
CA LEU A 17 16.99 4.38 9.36
C LEU A 17 16.46 4.37 10.80
N HIS A 18 16.41 3.20 11.45
CA HIS A 18 16.04 3.10 12.87
C HIS A 18 16.99 3.91 13.77
N GLN A 19 18.31 3.83 13.55
CA GLN A 19 19.28 4.60 14.32
C GLN A 19 19.11 6.11 14.14
N ILE A 20 18.89 6.57 12.90
CA ILE A 20 18.66 7.99 12.60
C ILE A 20 17.38 8.47 13.26
N ARG A 21 16.29 7.70 13.14
CA ARG A 21 14.99 7.97 13.76
C ARG A 21 15.11 8.15 15.28
N GLU A 22 15.80 7.24 15.94
CA GLU A 22 16.04 7.31 17.40
C GLU A 22 16.89 8.51 17.80
N THR A 23 17.93 8.81 17.02
CA THR A 23 18.82 9.95 17.26
C THR A 23 18.05 11.26 17.16
N LEU A 24 17.27 11.44 16.08
CA LEU A 24 16.47 12.65 15.85
C LEU A 24 15.34 12.79 16.87
N SER A 25 14.71 11.67 17.28
CA SER A 25 13.67 11.68 18.32
C SER A 25 14.21 12.20 19.65
N LYS A 26 15.38 11.70 20.08
CA LYS A 26 16.04 12.16 21.32
C LYS A 26 16.48 13.61 21.23
N ALA A 27 17.06 14.02 20.10
CA ALA A 27 17.51 15.39 19.89
C ALA A 27 16.34 16.38 19.86
N SER A 28 15.23 16.02 19.21
CA SER A 28 14.02 16.83 19.18
C SER A 28 13.40 16.99 20.58
N ALA A 29 13.35 15.92 21.37
CA ALA A 29 12.84 15.97 22.75
C ALA A 29 13.67 16.83 23.70
N GLN A 30 14.95 17.06 23.38
CA GLN A 30 15.87 17.90 24.16
C GLN A 30 16.02 19.32 23.59
N SER A 31 15.38 19.61 22.46
CA SER A 31 15.41 20.95 21.86
C SER A 31 14.56 21.92 22.67
N ASP A 32 14.96 23.17 22.63
CA ASP A 32 14.19 24.34 23.09
C ASP A 32 12.89 24.61 22.31
N GLY A 33 12.53 23.75 21.35
CA GLY A 33 11.36 23.94 20.50
C GLY A 33 11.55 25.02 19.44
N GLY A 34 12.79 25.43 19.14
CA GLY A 34 13.08 26.30 18.01
C GLY A 34 12.85 25.61 16.66
N ASN A 35 13.02 26.35 15.56
CA ASN A 35 12.82 25.86 14.19
C ASN A 35 13.55 24.54 13.90
N LEU A 36 14.74 24.35 14.47
CA LEU A 36 15.51 23.12 14.33
C LEU A 36 14.87 21.93 15.06
N GLY A 37 14.33 22.13 16.27
CA GLY A 37 13.61 21.10 17.03
C GLY A 37 12.37 20.60 16.29
N TYR A 38 11.62 21.51 15.67
CA TYR A 38 10.49 21.18 14.81
C TYR A 38 10.93 20.41 13.56
N ALA A 39 11.98 20.86 12.88
CA ALA A 39 12.50 20.17 11.70
C ALA A 39 12.95 18.72 12.03
N MET A 40 13.56 18.50 13.20
CA MET A 40 13.90 17.15 13.67
C MET A 40 12.65 16.31 13.96
N ALA A 41 11.63 16.87 14.59
CA ALA A 41 10.37 16.17 14.85
C ALA A 41 9.67 15.76 13.54
N ASP A 42 9.64 16.64 12.54
CA ASP A 42 9.06 16.34 11.24
C ASP A 42 9.89 15.30 10.47
N ALA A 43 11.22 15.37 10.58
CA ALA A 43 12.09 14.33 10.02
C ALA A 43 11.81 12.96 10.63
N VAL A 44 11.56 12.86 11.95
CA VAL A 44 11.16 11.59 12.59
C VAL A 44 9.87 11.05 11.98
N LYS A 45 8.85 11.89 11.77
CA LYS A 45 7.58 11.46 11.14
C LYS A 45 7.80 10.91 9.74
N VAL A 46 8.61 11.59 8.93
CA VAL A 46 8.96 11.13 7.58
C VAL A 46 9.68 9.79 7.64
N ILE A 47 10.62 9.61 8.58
CA ILE A 47 11.31 8.32 8.73
C ILE A 47 10.34 7.22 9.18
N ASP A 48 9.40 7.51 10.10
CA ASP A 48 8.38 6.55 10.51
C ASP A 48 7.51 6.10 9.31
N GLU A 49 7.13 7.01 8.42
CA GLU A 49 6.43 6.67 7.16
C GLU A 49 7.29 5.82 6.21
N VAL A 50 8.57 6.16 6.06
CA VAL A 50 9.52 5.39 5.24
C VAL A 50 9.70 3.98 5.79
N LEU A 51 9.89 3.83 7.11
CA LEU A 51 10.03 2.53 7.76
C LEU A 51 8.79 1.67 7.55
N ALA A 52 7.60 2.24 7.72
CA ALA A 52 6.35 1.53 7.45
C ALA A 52 6.23 1.12 5.98
N SER A 53 6.71 1.94 5.04
CA SER A 53 6.76 1.60 3.61
C SER A 53 7.71 0.45 3.32
N VAL A 54 8.92 0.50 3.87
CA VAL A 54 9.94 -0.56 3.71
C VAL A 54 9.44 -1.88 4.29
N ALA A 55 8.80 -1.87 5.46
CA ALA A 55 8.24 -3.07 6.06
C ALA A 55 7.15 -3.71 5.19
N ARG A 56 6.23 -2.91 4.64
CA ARG A 56 5.19 -3.41 3.71
C ARG A 56 5.79 -3.99 2.43
N GLU A 57 6.80 -3.34 1.88
CA GLU A 57 7.48 -3.81 0.67
C GLU A 57 8.23 -5.13 0.91
N GLN A 58 8.85 -5.28 2.08
CA GLN A 58 9.50 -6.53 2.47
C GLN A 58 8.50 -7.68 2.54
N VAL A 59 7.38 -7.49 3.25
CA VAL A 59 6.29 -8.47 3.35
C VAL A 59 5.77 -8.85 1.96
N ARG A 60 5.60 -7.88 1.07
CA ARG A 60 5.14 -8.13 -0.30
C ARG A 60 6.12 -8.97 -1.10
N ARG A 61 7.42 -8.69 -1.02
CA ARG A 61 8.48 -9.44 -1.72
C ARG A 61 8.57 -10.87 -1.22
N GLU A 62 8.56 -11.06 0.10
CA GLU A 62 8.56 -12.38 0.73
C GLU A 62 7.34 -13.19 0.31
N HIS A 63 6.16 -12.56 0.35
CA HIS A 63 4.92 -13.18 -0.11
C HIS A 63 5.00 -13.59 -1.59
N ALA A 64 5.46 -12.70 -2.48
CA ALA A 64 5.60 -13.01 -3.90
C ALA A 64 6.60 -14.17 -4.15
N ALA A 65 7.74 -14.17 -3.46
CA ALA A 65 8.73 -15.24 -3.55
C ALA A 65 8.17 -16.58 -3.07
N TRP A 66 7.48 -16.59 -1.92
CA TRP A 66 6.82 -17.78 -1.38
C TRP A 66 5.71 -18.28 -2.31
N SER A 67 4.86 -17.39 -2.82
CA SER A 67 3.76 -17.72 -3.74
C SER A 67 4.29 -18.33 -5.04
N GLN A 68 5.36 -17.76 -5.61
CA GLN A 68 6.00 -18.31 -6.80
C GLN A 68 6.60 -19.70 -6.53
N ALA A 69 7.29 -19.88 -5.40
CA ALA A 69 7.87 -21.17 -5.03
C ALA A 69 6.80 -22.25 -4.76
N THR A 70 5.66 -21.86 -4.18
CA THR A 70 4.59 -22.78 -3.77
C THR A 70 3.67 -23.17 -4.93
N PHE A 71 3.24 -22.18 -5.72
CA PHE A 71 2.20 -22.38 -6.74
C PHE A 71 2.74 -22.36 -8.17
N GLY A 72 4.01 -22.00 -8.36
CA GLY A 72 4.62 -21.90 -9.68
C GLY A 72 4.05 -20.78 -10.55
N ASP A 73 4.25 -20.93 -11.85
CA ASP A 73 3.83 -19.98 -12.88
C ASP A 73 2.33 -20.16 -13.23
N VAL A 74 1.47 -19.66 -12.36
CA VAL A 74 0.02 -19.57 -12.60
C VAL A 74 -0.42 -18.12 -12.81
N GLY A 75 -1.47 -17.93 -13.60
CA GLY A 75 -2.02 -16.61 -13.92
C GLY A 75 -2.86 -15.98 -12.80
N PRO A 76 -3.28 -14.72 -12.95
CA PRO A 76 -3.90 -13.92 -11.88
C PRO A 76 -5.34 -14.34 -11.53
N VAL A 77 -6.00 -15.16 -12.36
CA VAL A 77 -7.43 -15.49 -12.21
C VAL A 77 -7.70 -16.31 -10.95
N GLY A 78 -6.79 -17.21 -10.57
CA GLY A 78 -6.93 -18.03 -9.35
C GLY A 78 -7.02 -17.16 -8.09
N PRO A 79 -6.00 -16.33 -7.81
CA PRO A 79 -6.01 -15.41 -6.68
C PRO A 79 -7.21 -14.45 -6.68
N LEU A 80 -7.66 -13.96 -7.85
CA LEU A 80 -8.85 -13.10 -7.93
C LEU A 80 -10.16 -13.83 -7.56
N LYS A 81 -10.29 -15.11 -7.93
CA LYS A 81 -11.42 -15.94 -7.51
C LYS A 81 -11.39 -16.20 -6.00
N HIS A 82 -10.19 -16.39 -5.45
CA HIS A 82 -10.01 -16.55 -4.01
C HIS A 82 -10.32 -15.24 -3.27
N LEU A 83 -9.84 -14.10 -3.77
CA LEU A 83 -10.12 -12.78 -3.20
C LEU A 83 -11.62 -12.51 -3.06
N SER A 84 -12.44 -13.00 -4.00
CA SER A 84 -13.90 -12.90 -3.91
C SER A 84 -14.49 -13.66 -2.70
N LYS A 85 -13.86 -14.77 -2.28
CA LYS A 85 -14.25 -15.53 -1.08
C LYS A 85 -13.81 -14.81 0.19
N GLU A 86 -12.55 -14.38 0.24
CA GLU A 86 -12.01 -13.65 1.39
C GLU A 86 -12.74 -12.34 1.65
N ALA A 87 -13.24 -11.69 0.59
CA ALA A 87 -14.09 -10.50 0.74
C ALA A 87 -15.43 -10.81 1.43
N LEU A 88 -15.99 -12.01 1.23
CA LEU A 88 -17.21 -12.44 1.92
C LEU A 88 -16.93 -12.83 3.38
N GLU A 89 -15.80 -13.49 3.64
CA GLU A 89 -15.34 -13.84 4.99
C GLU A 89 -15.05 -12.56 5.80
N THR A 90 -14.32 -11.61 5.21
CA THR A 90 -14.09 -10.28 5.81
C THR A 90 -15.40 -9.53 6.06
N ALA A 91 -16.37 -9.61 5.14
CA ALA A 91 -17.66 -8.94 5.31
C ALA A 91 -18.49 -9.55 6.47
N ALA A 92 -18.33 -10.84 6.74
CA ALA A 92 -18.96 -11.52 7.87
C ALA A 92 -18.27 -11.17 9.20
N GLU A 93 -16.93 -11.01 9.18
CA GLU A 93 -16.12 -10.74 10.37
C GLU A 93 -15.17 -9.55 10.18
N PRO A 94 -15.68 -8.30 10.06
CA PRO A 94 -14.85 -7.14 9.73
C PRO A 94 -13.80 -6.79 10.80
N GLY A 95 -13.92 -7.35 12.01
CA GLY A 95 -12.92 -7.21 13.08
C GLY A 95 -11.77 -8.22 13.03
N ASN A 96 -11.85 -9.24 12.17
CA ASN A 96 -10.80 -10.24 12.01
C ASN A 96 -9.73 -9.72 11.04
N LEU A 97 -8.60 -9.26 11.58
CA LEU A 97 -7.49 -8.69 10.80
C LEU A 97 -6.82 -9.69 9.85
N SER A 98 -6.94 -11.00 10.10
CA SER A 98 -6.38 -12.02 9.21
C SER A 98 -7.07 -12.02 7.85
N GLU A 99 -8.40 -11.90 7.82
CA GLU A 99 -9.16 -11.86 6.55
C GLU A 99 -8.78 -10.64 5.68
N TRP A 100 -8.54 -9.50 6.34
CA TRP A 100 -8.00 -8.31 5.67
C TRP A 100 -6.60 -8.54 5.09
N ALA A 101 -5.76 -9.29 5.81
CA ALA A 101 -4.43 -9.66 5.34
C ALA A 101 -4.51 -10.63 4.15
N ASP A 102 -5.41 -11.61 4.17
CA ASP A 102 -5.63 -12.55 3.07
C ASP A 102 -6.10 -11.83 1.81
N MET A 103 -7.05 -10.90 1.93
CA MET A 103 -7.42 -10.04 0.80
C MET A 103 -6.22 -9.26 0.23
N ARG A 104 -5.34 -8.76 1.10
CA ARG A 104 -4.16 -8.00 0.67
C ARG A 104 -3.15 -8.88 -0.06
N PHE A 105 -2.88 -10.08 0.46
CA PHE A 105 -1.99 -11.04 -0.16
C PHE A 105 -2.49 -11.51 -1.52
N LEU A 106 -3.78 -11.84 -1.63
CA LEU A 106 -4.39 -12.29 -2.88
C LEU A 106 -4.42 -11.18 -3.95
N LEU A 107 -4.65 -9.93 -3.55
CA LEU A 107 -4.57 -8.80 -4.47
C LEU A 107 -3.13 -8.60 -4.98
N TRP A 108 -2.14 -8.63 -4.09
CA TRP A 108 -0.72 -8.53 -4.48
C TRP A 108 -0.29 -9.69 -5.38
N ASP A 109 -0.75 -10.91 -5.10
CA ASP A 109 -0.46 -12.08 -5.92
C ASP A 109 -1.02 -11.92 -7.34
N ALA A 110 -2.29 -11.52 -7.44
CA ALA A 110 -2.93 -11.25 -8.72
C ALA A 110 -2.21 -10.16 -9.52
N GLN A 111 -1.78 -9.07 -8.88
CA GLN A 111 -1.02 -7.99 -9.53
C GLN A 111 0.32 -8.49 -10.06
N SER A 112 1.08 -9.21 -9.22
CA SER A 112 2.37 -9.78 -9.58
C SER A 112 2.25 -10.71 -10.79
N ARG A 113 1.27 -11.63 -10.76
CA ARG A 113 1.00 -12.60 -11.84
C ARG A 113 0.48 -11.94 -13.12
N ALA A 114 -0.11 -10.75 -13.02
CA ALA A 114 -0.53 -9.96 -14.18
C ALA A 114 0.59 -9.05 -14.72
N GLY A 115 1.77 -9.04 -14.10
CA GLY A 115 2.87 -8.15 -14.47
C GLY A 115 2.58 -6.68 -14.19
N ILE A 116 1.70 -6.37 -13.23
CA ILE A 116 1.32 -5.00 -12.87
C ILE A 116 2.31 -4.47 -11.83
N SER A 117 2.99 -3.37 -12.16
CA SER A 117 3.90 -2.69 -11.23
C SER A 117 3.19 -1.75 -10.25
N ASP A 118 3.91 -1.33 -9.22
CA ASP A 118 3.41 -0.40 -8.22
C ASP A 118 3.15 0.98 -8.77
N GLU A 119 4.03 1.50 -9.62
CA GLU A 119 3.77 2.73 -10.36
C GLU A 119 2.51 2.62 -11.20
N GLN A 120 2.31 1.50 -11.91
CA GLN A 120 1.14 1.33 -12.79
C GLN A 120 -0.17 1.32 -12.00
N ILE A 121 -0.26 0.53 -10.93
CA ILE A 121 -1.49 0.49 -10.13
C ILE A 121 -1.70 1.81 -9.37
N THR A 122 -0.65 2.44 -8.86
CA THR A 122 -0.74 3.73 -8.16
C THR A 122 -1.25 4.82 -9.09
N GLN A 123 -0.72 4.90 -10.31
CA GLN A 123 -1.18 5.85 -11.31
C GLN A 123 -2.65 5.59 -11.69
N ALA A 124 -3.02 4.33 -11.92
CA ALA A 124 -4.41 3.96 -12.18
C ALA A 124 -5.35 4.32 -11.01
N MET A 125 -4.90 4.18 -9.76
CA MET A 125 -5.66 4.59 -8.57
C MET A 125 -5.84 6.11 -8.51
N ILE A 126 -4.80 6.90 -8.79
CA ILE A 126 -4.86 8.37 -8.83
C ILE A 126 -5.90 8.84 -9.86
N GLU A 127 -5.82 8.32 -11.08
CA GLU A 127 -6.75 8.64 -12.16
C GLU A 127 -8.18 8.20 -11.81
N LYS A 128 -8.33 6.99 -11.27
CA LYS A 128 -9.63 6.47 -10.87
C LYS A 128 -10.27 7.28 -9.75
N LEU A 129 -9.47 7.74 -8.79
CA LEU A 129 -9.92 8.59 -7.69
C LEU A 129 -10.43 9.94 -8.21
N ALA A 130 -9.70 10.58 -9.14
CA ALA A 130 -10.13 11.82 -9.77
C ALA A 130 -11.48 11.66 -10.48
N ILE A 131 -11.66 10.56 -11.23
CA ILE A 131 -12.94 10.23 -11.87
C ILE A 131 -14.05 9.99 -10.83
N ASN A 132 -13.76 9.28 -9.75
CA ASN A 132 -14.76 8.97 -8.73
C ASN A 132 -15.25 10.22 -7.97
N LYS A 133 -14.38 11.21 -7.76
CA LYS A 133 -14.73 12.49 -7.09
C LYS A 133 -15.71 13.35 -7.88
N VAL A 134 -15.75 13.22 -9.21
CA VAL A 134 -16.66 13.99 -10.09
C VAL A 134 -17.96 13.24 -10.44
N ARG A 135 -18.11 12.00 -9.98
CA ARG A 135 -19.32 11.20 -10.22
C ARG A 135 -20.44 11.59 -9.27
N GLN A 136 -21.68 11.37 -9.72
CA GLN A 136 -22.84 11.38 -8.86
C GLN A 136 -23.06 9.99 -8.25
N TRP A 137 -23.37 9.98 -6.96
CA TRP A 137 -23.59 8.78 -6.16
C TRP A 137 -24.97 8.84 -5.51
N PRO A 138 -25.68 7.71 -5.39
CA PRO A 138 -26.92 7.66 -4.63
C PRO A 138 -26.64 7.83 -3.13
N GLU A 139 -27.71 8.04 -2.37
CA GLU A 139 -27.66 8.14 -0.91
C GLU A 139 -26.97 6.92 -0.27
N PRO A 140 -26.08 7.12 0.72
CA PRO A 140 -26.27 6.56 2.05
C PRO A 140 -26.96 5.22 2.31
N LYS A 141 -26.48 4.02 1.92
CA LYS A 141 -27.01 2.77 2.53
C LYS A 141 -25.90 1.89 3.09
N ASP A 142 -25.98 1.63 4.40
CA ASP A 142 -25.03 0.79 5.13
C ASP A 142 -25.17 -0.69 4.71
N GLY A 143 -24.05 -1.40 4.69
CA GLY A 143 -23.97 -2.81 4.30
C GLY A 143 -24.17 -3.13 2.82
N GLU A 144 -24.42 -2.13 1.96
CA GLU A 144 -24.79 -2.35 0.55
C GLU A 144 -23.77 -1.78 -0.45
N PRO A 145 -23.47 -2.49 -1.54
CA PRO A 145 -22.62 -1.96 -2.61
C PRO A 145 -23.23 -0.69 -3.22
N ARG A 146 -22.38 0.33 -3.40
CA ARG A 146 -22.81 1.58 -4.06
C ARG A 146 -22.25 1.70 -5.46
N GLN A 147 -23.14 1.86 -6.44
CA GLN A 147 -22.77 2.14 -7.82
C GLN A 147 -23.02 3.61 -8.15
N HIS A 148 -22.15 4.19 -8.98
CA HIS A 148 -22.33 5.54 -9.48
C HIS A 148 -23.53 5.63 -10.43
N ILE A 149 -24.18 6.79 -10.45
CA ILE A 149 -25.32 7.04 -11.35
C ILE A 149 -24.78 7.17 -12.78
N LYS A 150 -25.20 6.25 -13.66
CA LYS A 150 -24.79 6.24 -15.07
C LYS A 150 -25.52 7.33 -15.86
N THR A 151 -24.77 8.17 -16.55
CA THR A 151 -25.34 9.09 -17.55
C THR A 151 -25.91 8.32 -18.74
N SER A 152 -26.83 8.93 -19.49
CA SER A 152 -27.42 8.35 -20.70
C SER A 152 -26.35 7.92 -21.71
N HIS A 153 -25.27 8.70 -21.85
CA HIS A 153 -24.16 8.40 -22.76
C HIS A 153 -23.34 7.16 -22.33
N GLN A 154 -23.15 6.94 -21.02
CA GLN A 154 -22.42 5.77 -20.51
C GLN A 154 -23.21 4.47 -20.72
N ARG A 155 -24.55 4.52 -20.57
CA ARG A 155 -25.41 3.35 -20.82
C ARG A 155 -25.41 2.90 -22.28
N VAL A 156 -25.22 3.81 -23.23
CA VAL A 156 -25.17 3.50 -24.67
C VAL A 156 -23.87 2.81 -25.05
N LEU A 157 -22.73 3.22 -24.48
CA LEU A 157 -21.43 2.62 -24.77
C LEU A 157 -21.30 1.18 -24.24
N GLU A 158 -21.92 0.88 -23.10
CA GLU A 158 -21.90 -0.47 -22.52
C GLU A 158 -22.84 -1.45 -23.21
N ARG A 159 -23.92 -0.98 -23.87
CA ARG A 159 -24.82 -1.85 -24.66
C ARG A 159 -24.24 -2.28 -26.01
N LYS A 160 -23.10 -1.71 -26.42
CA LYS A 160 -22.41 -2.00 -27.68
C LYS A 160 -21.17 -2.89 -27.50
N LYS A 161 -20.86 -3.30 -26.27
CA LYS A 161 -19.85 -4.32 -25.94
C LYS A 161 -20.57 -5.61 -25.58
#